data_AF-A0A1F3Y7V0-F1
#
_entry.id   AF-A0A1F3Y7V0-F1
#
_cell.length_a   1.000
_cell.length_b   1.000
_cell.length_c   1.000
_cell.angle_alpha   90.00
_cell.angle_beta   90.00
_cell.angle_gamma   90.00
#
_symmetry.space_group_name_H-M   'P 1'
#
loop_
_entity.id
_entity.type
_entity.pdbx_description
1 polymer ?
#
loop_
_entity_poly.entity_id
_entity_poly.type
_entity_poly.pdbx_seq_one_letter_code
_entity_poly.pdbx_strand_id
1 'polypeptide(L)'
;MLNRTKKISWSVFTILTVMGMCQLAAAAGPAVNGDVLSGKAFYTSTGAKETGTMPAGSNVTGTDGSLVVTIPAGYYDGTKTATAADSDLLPENILTGTTIFGVEGTGTLESGHVACNASGQTDCVSSAGFLPGTPRTSVTGGNGATQITIPQGYYDGTSTATAADSNLTASKIKKDVAIFGVTGTAVLAGTGYSVGQGAAAGDILKDKQAWDKDGTLLTGSLVNRGVFEATAAFPGVGYYSGMTKSLIPPLICSGTDVGGYAGTALCTGGTMMSWNIFHDRDATVYPQTAEASLFAGSYLNTPLPADHRVVPVISKDDDGYVSAGVFSPQVRPVTRSADGTEWEAGVPRRVCGKDATTINDKIADCETQHSIKPSWNIFPGTFEWSGLVNSNSGQGSWTLVTVRSLALANGAVCDTDCREVWRDDRTGLLWSSVLGSDNWCRAAGNAEAGDAAYCGSVVYQPDFPIAQSWCAEVGPTQMEETAASNETWASQSYHRGKGGMGMSTTPSVRWRLPTQGDYWLADANGSRYVLTNNVNAVEWIATIRGADRTYARAFNSYQGGMTNYLRSTNYGVRCVGR
;
A
#
# COMPACT_ATOMS: atom_id res chain seq x y z
N MET A 1 118.45 37.58 114.60
CA MET A 1 119.59 38.00 113.76
C MET A 1 119.65 37.13 112.50
N LEU A 2 120.29 37.62 111.44
CA LEU A 2 120.74 36.98 110.18
C LEU A 2 120.31 35.53 109.75
N ASN A 3 119.61 35.44 108.60
CA ASN A 3 120.13 35.03 107.25
C ASN A 3 120.20 33.52 106.76
N ARG A 4 119.95 33.33 105.43
CA ARG A 4 120.46 32.30 104.43
C ARG A 4 119.63 31.09 103.88
N THR A 5 118.91 31.32 102.77
CA THR A 5 119.02 30.75 101.37
C THR A 5 119.49 29.32 100.96
N LYS A 6 118.76 28.66 100.00
CA LYS A 6 119.16 27.89 98.75
C LYS A 6 118.10 26.80 98.31
N LYS A 7 118.10 26.09 97.14
CA LYS A 7 118.17 26.37 95.64
C LYS A 7 117.97 25.04 94.79
N ILE A 8 117.81 25.06 93.43
CA ILE A 8 117.94 23.98 92.34
C ILE A 8 116.61 23.36 91.74
N SER A 9 116.43 22.82 90.48
CA SER A 9 116.93 23.13 89.09
C SER A 9 116.39 22.24 87.87
N TRP A 10 115.68 22.81 86.88
CA TRP A 10 115.72 22.67 85.35
C TRP A 10 115.55 21.38 84.45
N SER A 11 114.89 21.53 83.26
CA SER A 11 115.21 20.95 81.89
C SER A 11 114.27 21.44 80.71
N VAL A 12 114.58 21.18 79.40
CA VAL A 12 114.15 21.98 78.17
C VAL A 12 114.08 21.17 76.81
N PHE A 13 113.32 21.58 75.74
CA PHE A 13 113.68 21.48 74.26
C PHE A 13 112.72 22.20 73.22
N THR A 14 113.14 22.42 71.94
CA THR A 14 112.44 23.28 70.90
C THR A 14 112.79 23.02 69.38
N ILE A 15 111.99 23.55 68.41
CA ILE A 15 112.23 23.92 66.96
C ILE A 15 112.04 22.88 65.79
N LEU A 16 111.29 23.23 64.72
CA LEU A 16 111.70 23.37 63.28
C LEU A 16 110.55 23.83 62.32
N THR A 17 110.89 24.38 61.14
CA THR A 17 109.98 24.96 60.10
C THR A 17 110.15 24.28 58.73
N VAL A 18 109.07 24.13 57.94
CA VAL A 18 109.14 23.78 56.49
C VAL A 18 108.11 24.59 55.68
N MET A 19 108.54 25.25 54.61
CA MET A 19 107.64 25.71 53.53
C MET A 19 107.48 24.58 52.51
N GLY A 20 106.26 24.08 52.32
CA GLY A 20 105.93 23.12 51.26
C GLY A 20 105.16 23.80 50.13
N MET A 21 105.58 23.60 48.88
CA MET A 21 104.78 23.99 47.71
C MET A 21 103.50 23.13 47.68
N CYS A 22 102.37 23.70 48.06
CA CYS A 22 101.08 23.05 47.90
C CYS A 22 100.66 23.11 46.43
N GLN A 23 101.08 22.12 45.63
CA GLN A 23 100.39 21.85 44.37
C GLN A 23 98.95 21.47 44.71
N LEU A 24 97.99 22.28 44.26
CA LEU A 24 96.58 21.89 44.30
C LEU A 24 96.41 20.66 43.39
N ALA A 25 96.31 19.48 44.00
CA ALA A 25 95.86 18.29 43.31
C ALA A 25 94.48 18.58 42.72
N ALA A 26 94.25 18.15 41.47
CA ALA A 26 92.95 18.34 40.82
C ALA A 26 91.86 17.58 41.60
N ALA A 27 91.00 18.33 42.29
CA ALA A 27 89.86 17.76 42.99
C ALA A 27 88.94 17.04 41.99
N ALA A 28 88.45 15.86 42.36
CA ALA A 28 87.52 15.10 41.53
C ALA A 28 86.15 15.80 41.54
N GLY A 29 85.85 16.51 40.44
CA GLY A 29 84.74 17.47 40.38
C GLY A 29 85.15 18.85 40.90
N PRO A 30 85.97 19.62 40.15
CA PRO A 30 86.19 21.03 40.47
C PRO A 30 84.88 21.80 40.26
N ALA A 31 84.59 22.76 41.15
CA ALA A 31 83.43 23.62 41.02
C ALA A 31 83.43 24.35 39.67
N VAL A 32 82.29 24.35 38.98
CA VAL A 32 82.03 25.19 37.81
C VAL A 32 81.39 26.51 38.24
N ASN A 33 81.27 27.47 37.32
CA ASN A 33 80.68 28.79 37.62
C ASN A 33 79.26 28.66 38.23
N GLY A 34 78.48 27.65 37.82
CA GLY A 34 77.15 27.36 38.36
C GLY A 34 77.11 26.87 39.81
N ASP A 35 78.24 26.43 40.39
CA ASP A 35 78.32 25.94 41.78
C ASP A 35 78.72 27.06 42.76
N VAL A 36 79.14 28.22 42.25
CA VAL A 36 79.68 29.32 43.04
C VAL A 36 78.74 30.52 42.98
N LEU A 37 78.49 31.14 44.14
CA LEU A 37 77.58 32.28 44.28
C LEU A 37 77.95 33.43 43.34
N SER A 38 76.94 34.02 42.71
CA SER A 38 77.09 35.09 41.73
C SER A 38 77.94 36.25 42.25
N GLY A 39 78.94 36.65 41.46
CA GLY A 39 79.90 37.70 41.84
C GLY A 39 80.96 37.30 42.88
N LYS A 40 80.98 36.05 43.36
CA LYS A 40 82.12 35.49 44.09
C LYS A 40 83.09 34.83 43.11
N ALA A 41 84.39 35.02 43.33
CA ALA A 41 85.42 34.45 42.47
C ALA A 41 86.07 33.20 43.10
N PHE A 42 86.43 32.26 42.25
CA PHE A 42 87.18 31.05 42.60
C PHE A 42 88.34 30.86 41.62
N TYR A 43 89.24 29.92 41.92
CA TYR A 43 90.32 29.55 41.01
C TYR A 43 90.14 28.11 40.55
N THR A 44 90.25 27.88 39.25
CA THR A 44 90.19 26.54 38.65
C THR A 44 91.50 25.77 38.87
N SER A 45 91.53 24.48 38.54
CA SER A 45 92.73 23.64 38.63
C SER A 45 93.90 24.09 37.74
N THR A 46 93.68 24.99 36.78
CA THR A 46 94.73 25.64 35.97
C THR A 46 95.21 26.97 36.55
N GLY A 47 94.65 27.42 37.69
CA GLY A 47 94.94 28.70 38.31
C GLY A 47 94.20 29.89 37.69
N ALA A 48 93.33 29.68 36.69
CA ALA A 48 92.52 30.76 36.13
C ALA A 48 91.43 31.21 37.12
N LYS A 49 91.24 32.52 37.26
CA LYS A 49 90.25 33.14 38.15
C LYS A 49 88.89 33.22 37.47
N GLU A 50 87.99 32.33 37.86
CA GLU A 50 86.61 32.32 37.40
C GLU A 50 85.68 33.06 38.38
N THR A 51 84.50 33.45 37.89
CA THR A 51 83.46 34.09 38.72
C THR A 51 82.18 33.26 38.67
N GLY A 52 81.62 32.98 39.85
CA GLY A 52 80.38 32.24 40.00
C GLY A 52 79.17 32.94 39.38
N THR A 53 78.16 32.13 39.05
CA THR A 53 76.90 32.56 38.42
C THR A 53 75.65 32.09 39.18
N MET A 54 75.78 31.27 40.24
CA MET A 54 74.64 30.80 41.04
C MET A 54 73.90 31.99 41.66
N PRO A 55 72.62 32.25 41.34
CA PRO A 55 71.89 33.38 41.88
C PRO A 55 71.65 33.21 43.38
N ALA A 56 71.56 34.32 44.12
CA ALA A 56 71.05 34.29 45.49
C ALA A 56 69.53 34.14 45.47
N GLY A 57 68.99 33.24 46.29
CA GLY A 57 67.57 32.95 46.37
C GLY A 57 66.75 34.06 47.05
N SER A 58 65.53 34.25 46.55
CA SER A 58 64.49 35.09 47.14
C SER A 58 63.39 34.22 47.76
N ASN A 59 62.59 34.80 48.66
CA ASN A 59 61.40 34.13 49.20
C ASN A 59 60.45 33.73 48.07
N VAL A 60 59.78 32.59 48.25
CA VAL A 60 58.87 32.00 47.25
C VAL A 60 57.48 31.90 47.86
N THR A 61 56.44 32.30 47.11
CA THR A 61 55.05 32.11 47.53
C THR A 61 54.36 31.18 46.53
N GLY A 62 53.65 30.18 47.02
CA GLY A 62 52.83 29.29 46.21
C GLY A 62 51.61 30.00 45.62
N THR A 63 51.06 29.44 44.54
CA THR A 63 49.72 29.79 44.08
C THR A 63 48.67 29.18 45.01
N ASP A 64 47.51 29.83 45.08
CA ASP A 64 46.38 29.41 45.92
C ASP A 64 45.96 27.95 45.66
N GLY A 65 45.71 27.19 46.72
CA GLY A 65 45.35 25.76 46.65
C GLY A 65 46.48 24.81 46.20
N SER A 66 47.71 25.30 46.01
CA SER A 66 48.81 24.46 45.51
C SER A 66 49.53 23.69 46.62
N LEU A 67 49.29 22.38 46.66
CA LEU A 67 49.98 21.42 47.55
C LEU A 67 51.53 21.39 47.37
N VAL A 68 52.05 21.94 46.26
CA VAL A 68 53.49 21.99 45.96
C VAL A 68 53.92 23.43 45.64
N VAL A 69 55.00 23.89 46.26
CA VAL A 69 55.63 25.20 46.01
C VAL A 69 57.00 24.96 45.39
N THR A 70 57.15 25.31 44.10
CA THR A 70 58.42 25.09 43.36
C THR A 70 59.44 26.16 43.71
N ILE A 71 60.53 25.79 44.38
CA ILE A 71 61.65 26.68 44.70
C ILE A 71 62.64 26.70 43.50
N PRO A 72 62.95 27.88 42.91
CA PRO A 72 63.94 27.98 41.83
C PRO A 72 65.36 27.59 42.26
N ALA A 73 66.20 27.20 41.29
CA ALA A 73 67.61 26.92 41.56
C ALA A 73 68.39 28.19 41.94
N GLY A 74 69.07 28.15 43.09
CA GLY A 74 69.87 29.25 43.62
C GLY A 74 70.40 28.94 45.03
N TYR A 75 71.19 29.86 45.59
CA TYR A 75 71.73 29.76 46.94
C TYR A 75 70.79 30.37 47.98
N TYR A 76 70.36 29.56 48.94
CA TYR A 76 69.47 29.97 50.04
C TYR A 76 70.24 29.94 51.36
N ASP A 77 70.36 31.11 52.01
CA ASP A 77 71.19 31.35 53.19
C ASP A 77 70.55 30.94 54.54
N GLY A 78 69.41 30.23 54.50
CA GLY A 78 68.62 29.88 55.67
C GLY A 78 67.73 31.01 56.23
N THR A 79 67.81 32.23 55.70
CA THR A 79 66.93 33.36 56.09
C THR A 79 65.69 33.52 55.22
N LYS A 80 65.61 32.75 54.12
CA LYS A 80 64.53 32.81 53.13
C LYS A 80 63.40 31.86 53.47
N THR A 81 62.16 32.25 53.15
CA THR A 81 60.97 31.42 53.37
C THR A 81 60.33 30.98 52.06
N ALA A 82 59.77 29.78 52.05
CA ALA A 82 58.79 29.33 51.06
C ALA A 82 57.42 29.25 51.74
N THR A 83 56.43 29.98 51.23
CA THR A 83 55.11 30.14 51.85
C THR A 83 54.04 29.52 50.95
N ALA A 84 53.34 28.50 51.43
CA ALA A 84 52.11 28.03 50.78
C ALA A 84 50.93 28.93 51.18
N ALA A 85 49.91 29.00 50.32
CA ALA A 85 48.67 29.73 50.57
C ALA A 85 47.50 28.91 50.02
N ASP A 86 46.39 28.93 50.73
CA ASP A 86 45.15 28.23 50.38
C ASP A 86 43.97 29.00 50.98
N SER A 87 43.07 29.48 50.12
CA SER A 87 41.91 30.29 50.51
C SER A 87 40.77 29.47 51.11
N ASP A 88 40.75 28.15 50.93
CA ASP A 88 39.81 27.25 51.59
C ASP A 88 40.29 26.82 53.01
N LEU A 89 41.47 27.25 53.45
CA LEU A 89 42.00 27.06 54.81
C LEU A 89 41.31 27.98 55.86
N LEU A 90 39.98 27.91 55.88
CA LEU A 90 39.12 28.64 56.82
C LEU A 90 38.73 27.74 58.01
N PRO A 91 38.56 28.29 59.23
CA PRO A 91 38.16 27.52 60.42
C PRO A 91 36.96 26.60 60.19
N GLU A 92 35.92 27.08 59.52
CA GLU A 92 34.67 26.33 59.27
C GLU A 92 34.85 25.10 58.38
N ASN A 93 35.86 25.09 57.51
CA ASN A 93 36.22 23.94 56.66
C ASN A 93 37.06 22.89 57.41
N ILE A 94 37.55 23.21 58.61
CA ILE A 94 38.44 22.38 59.42
C ILE A 94 37.67 21.86 60.65
N LEU A 95 37.86 20.59 61.00
CA LEU A 95 37.17 19.94 62.12
C LEU A 95 37.46 20.63 63.46
N THR A 96 36.44 20.87 64.30
CA THR A 96 36.56 21.51 65.61
C THR A 96 37.65 20.86 66.47
N GLY A 97 38.57 21.67 67.00
CA GLY A 97 39.71 21.20 67.81
C GLY A 97 40.85 20.54 67.01
N THR A 98 40.78 20.60 65.67
CA THR A 98 41.91 20.29 64.78
C THR A 98 42.56 21.59 64.32
N THR A 99 43.89 21.65 64.26
CA THR A 99 44.63 22.83 63.78
C THR A 99 45.44 22.46 62.54
N ILE A 100 45.24 23.19 61.43
CA ILE A 100 45.98 22.99 60.18
C ILE A 100 46.73 24.28 59.83
N PHE A 101 48.05 24.19 59.71
CA PHE A 101 48.99 25.33 59.52
C PHE A 101 48.81 26.52 60.50
N GLY A 102 48.23 26.27 61.68
CA GLY A 102 47.97 27.30 62.70
C GLY A 102 46.54 27.85 62.70
N VAL A 103 45.70 27.50 61.72
CA VAL A 103 44.26 27.78 61.72
C VAL A 103 43.54 26.69 62.51
N GLU A 104 42.87 27.06 63.60
CA GLU A 104 42.05 26.15 64.41
C GLU A 104 40.64 26.02 63.84
N GLY A 105 40.16 24.79 63.70
CA GLY A 105 38.89 24.46 63.07
C GLY A 105 37.66 24.67 63.95
N THR A 106 36.50 24.80 63.30
CA THR A 106 35.19 25.01 63.93
C THR A 106 34.06 24.18 63.31
N GLY A 107 34.28 23.45 62.21
CA GLY A 107 33.28 22.56 61.61
C GLY A 107 33.06 21.26 62.42
N THR A 108 31.81 20.83 62.61
CA THR A 108 31.48 19.66 63.45
C THR A 108 31.05 18.43 62.63
N LEU A 109 31.38 17.23 63.13
CA LEU A 109 30.91 15.94 62.59
C LEU A 109 29.80 15.36 63.48
N GLU A 110 28.88 14.60 62.89
CA GLU A 110 27.81 13.91 63.64
C GLU A 110 28.34 12.78 64.54
N SER A 111 27.58 12.47 65.59
CA SER A 111 28.11 11.93 66.85
C SER A 111 28.20 10.40 66.96
N GLY A 112 29.44 9.89 66.96
CA GLY A 112 30.03 9.25 68.15
C GLY A 112 29.80 7.76 68.43
N HIS A 113 30.90 7.01 68.56
CA HIS A 113 31.01 5.68 69.19
C HIS A 113 32.24 5.63 70.13
N VAL A 114 32.30 4.65 71.05
CA VAL A 114 33.26 4.59 72.17
C VAL A 114 34.06 3.27 72.15
N ALA A 115 35.21 3.20 72.82
CA ALA A 115 36.11 2.05 72.79
C ALA A 115 35.73 0.90 73.78
N CYS A 116 36.00 -0.34 73.38
CA CYS A 116 35.83 -1.54 74.22
C CYS A 116 36.97 -1.74 75.24
N ASN A 117 36.71 -2.55 76.26
CA ASN A 117 37.70 -2.93 77.29
C ASN A 117 37.70 -4.43 77.66
N ALA A 118 36.88 -5.27 77.00
CA ALA A 118 36.83 -6.71 77.23
C ALA A 118 36.75 -7.52 75.92
N SER A 119 37.18 -8.79 75.96
CA SER A 119 37.13 -9.68 74.79
C SER A 119 35.71 -10.25 74.61
N GLY A 120 35.23 -10.27 73.36
CA GLY A 120 33.84 -10.64 73.02
C GLY A 120 32.85 -9.47 72.95
N GLN A 121 33.30 -8.23 73.11
CA GLN A 121 32.50 -7.02 73.00
C GLN A 121 32.47 -6.52 71.54
N THR A 122 31.30 -6.05 71.06
CA THR A 122 31.12 -5.47 69.71
C THR A 122 30.87 -3.95 69.78
N ASP A 123 30.89 -3.29 68.61
CA ASP A 123 30.70 -1.84 68.39
C ASP A 123 31.81 -0.95 68.99
N CYS A 124 33.06 -1.24 68.62
CA CYS A 124 34.25 -0.45 68.93
C CYS A 124 35.39 -0.72 67.93
N VAL A 125 36.36 0.19 67.83
CA VAL A 125 37.49 0.07 66.91
C VAL A 125 38.73 -0.58 67.54
N SER A 126 39.26 -1.62 66.88
CA SER A 126 40.45 -2.35 67.29
C SER A 126 41.72 -1.86 66.59
N SER A 127 42.70 -1.37 67.36
CA SER A 127 44.01 -0.97 66.84
C SER A 127 45.10 -1.95 67.27
N ALA A 128 45.36 -2.98 66.46
CA ALA A 128 46.54 -3.83 66.59
C ALA A 128 46.90 -4.57 65.29
N GLY A 129 47.97 -4.16 64.59
CA GLY A 129 48.72 -5.08 63.72
C GLY A 129 49.40 -4.52 62.45
N PHE A 130 50.74 -4.66 62.43
CA PHE A 130 51.61 -4.86 61.24
C PHE A 130 51.77 -3.72 60.21
N LEU A 131 52.82 -3.67 59.36
CA LEU A 131 54.29 -3.83 59.49
C LEU A 131 54.86 -3.72 58.04
N PRO A 132 55.96 -2.98 57.76
CA PRO A 132 56.49 -2.85 56.40
C PRO A 132 57.30 -4.08 55.96
N GLY A 133 57.24 -4.43 54.66
CA GLY A 133 58.17 -5.43 54.09
C GLY A 133 57.82 -6.04 52.73
N THR A 134 56.55 -6.04 52.29
CA THR A 134 56.15 -6.68 51.02
C THR A 134 55.04 -5.90 50.33
N PRO A 135 55.12 -5.62 49.01
CA PRO A 135 54.00 -5.09 48.24
C PRO A 135 52.81 -6.06 48.23
N ARG A 136 51.60 -5.50 48.28
CA ARG A 136 50.37 -6.19 47.88
C ARG A 136 50.35 -6.34 46.35
N THR A 137 49.75 -7.42 45.87
CA THR A 137 49.56 -7.71 44.44
C THR A 137 48.32 -7.03 43.87
N SER A 138 48.14 -7.10 42.55
CA SER A 138 46.88 -6.77 41.87
C SER A 138 45.64 -7.42 42.50
N VAL A 139 44.51 -6.74 42.39
CA VAL A 139 43.20 -7.14 42.92
C VAL A 139 42.19 -7.27 41.79
N THR A 140 41.57 -8.43 41.64
CA THR A 140 40.51 -8.67 40.65
C THR A 140 39.15 -8.63 41.33
N GLY A 141 38.22 -7.85 40.78
CA GLY A 141 36.84 -7.79 41.24
C GLY A 141 36.05 -9.06 40.92
N GLY A 142 34.97 -9.30 41.65
CA GLY A 142 34.00 -10.35 41.32
C GLY A 142 33.30 -10.07 39.98
N ASN A 143 32.73 -11.13 39.40
CA ASN A 143 31.97 -11.08 38.15
C ASN A 143 30.81 -10.07 38.25
N GLY A 144 30.86 -8.97 37.48
CA GLY A 144 29.85 -7.91 37.52
C GLY A 144 29.94 -6.98 38.74
N ALA A 145 31.06 -6.97 39.47
CA ALA A 145 31.26 -6.10 40.63
C ALA A 145 31.37 -4.63 40.21
N THR A 146 30.39 -3.81 40.62
CA THR A 146 30.37 -2.35 40.41
C THR A 146 31.32 -1.57 41.32
N GLN A 147 31.90 -2.23 42.33
CA GLN A 147 32.89 -1.69 43.25
C GLN A 147 33.93 -2.76 43.57
N ILE A 148 35.20 -2.37 43.68
CA ILE A 148 36.31 -3.25 44.08
C ILE A 148 36.92 -2.71 45.37
N THR A 149 36.78 -3.45 46.47
CA THR A 149 37.47 -3.12 47.72
C THR A 149 38.95 -3.45 47.60
N ILE A 150 39.79 -2.41 47.49
CA ILE A 150 41.25 -2.57 47.53
C ILE A 150 41.66 -2.78 49.01
N PRO A 151 42.27 -3.92 49.39
CA PRO A 151 42.67 -4.16 50.77
C PRO A 151 43.75 -3.18 51.24
N GLN A 152 43.71 -2.78 52.51
CA GLN A 152 44.75 -1.90 53.08
C GLN A 152 46.14 -2.59 53.04
N GLY A 153 47.15 -1.81 52.66
CA GLY A 153 48.53 -2.24 52.55
C GLY A 153 49.37 -1.35 51.63
N TYR A 154 50.66 -1.67 51.53
CA TYR A 154 51.59 -1.02 50.62
C TYR A 154 51.44 -1.59 49.20
N TYR A 155 51.33 -0.72 48.20
CA TYR A 155 51.38 -1.06 46.79
C TYR A 155 52.52 -0.24 46.15
N ASP A 156 53.32 -0.87 45.29
CA ASP A 156 54.55 -0.30 44.74
C ASP A 156 54.36 0.51 43.44
N GLY A 157 53.10 0.70 43.00
CA GLY A 157 52.75 1.35 41.74
C GLY A 157 52.73 0.43 40.51
N THR A 158 53.12 -0.84 40.64
CA THR A 158 53.05 -1.84 39.54
C THR A 158 51.78 -2.68 39.55
N SER A 159 51.09 -2.74 40.70
CA SER A 159 49.85 -3.51 40.87
C SER A 159 48.62 -2.80 40.33
N THR A 160 47.64 -3.58 39.86
CA THR A 160 46.43 -3.13 39.18
C THR A 160 45.15 -3.55 39.90
N ALA A 161 44.09 -2.75 39.80
CA ALA A 161 42.73 -3.16 40.14
C ALA A 161 41.98 -3.49 38.84
N THR A 162 41.40 -4.69 38.73
CA THR A 162 40.79 -5.17 37.48
C THR A 162 39.33 -5.56 37.72
N ALA A 163 38.40 -4.80 37.12
CA ALA A 163 37.00 -5.20 37.02
C ALA A 163 36.83 -6.25 35.92
N ALA A 164 35.91 -7.19 36.12
CA ALA A 164 35.57 -8.21 35.13
C ALA A 164 34.07 -8.51 35.16
N ASP A 165 33.45 -8.63 34.00
CA ASP A 165 32.09 -9.13 33.86
C ASP A 165 32.03 -10.12 32.69
N SER A 166 31.67 -11.36 32.98
CA SER A 166 31.46 -12.44 32.00
C SER A 166 30.38 -12.15 30.95
N ASN A 167 29.54 -11.13 31.20
CA ASN A 167 28.52 -10.65 30.27
C ASN A 167 29.05 -9.57 29.32
N LEU A 168 30.21 -8.95 29.60
CA LEU A 168 30.86 -7.97 28.72
C LEU A 168 31.47 -8.67 27.50
N THR A 169 30.59 -9.14 26.63
CA THR A 169 30.89 -9.91 25.42
C THR A 169 30.22 -9.22 24.24
N ALA A 170 30.86 -9.23 23.07
CA ALA A 170 30.35 -8.55 21.89
C ALA A 170 28.90 -8.97 21.55
N SER A 171 28.55 -10.25 21.72
CA SER A 171 27.22 -10.80 21.46
C SER A 171 26.13 -10.35 22.45
N LYS A 172 26.47 -9.67 23.56
CA LYS A 172 25.52 -9.06 24.51
C LYS A 172 25.50 -7.52 24.46
N ILE A 173 26.38 -6.91 23.65
CA ILE A 173 26.45 -5.45 23.46
C ILE A 173 25.87 -5.12 22.09
N LYS A 174 25.00 -4.09 22.01
CA LYS A 174 24.36 -3.65 20.76
C LYS A 174 25.40 -3.43 19.66
N LYS A 175 25.10 -3.92 18.44
CA LYS A 175 25.98 -3.78 17.27
C LYS A 175 26.51 -2.34 17.12
N ASP A 176 27.82 -2.25 16.85
CA ASP A 176 28.57 -1.01 16.60
C ASP A 176 28.68 -0.04 17.81
N VAL A 177 28.22 -0.44 19.00
CA VAL A 177 28.47 0.27 20.28
C VAL A 177 29.67 -0.33 21.00
N ALA A 178 30.63 0.48 21.44
CA ALA A 178 31.79 0.02 22.22
C ALA A 178 31.61 0.29 23.72
N ILE A 179 31.85 -0.73 24.56
CA ILE A 179 31.85 -0.61 26.03
C ILE A 179 33.16 -1.21 26.55
N PHE A 180 33.96 -0.40 27.26
CA PHE A 180 35.31 -0.75 27.75
C PHE A 180 36.22 -1.43 26.70
N GLY A 181 36.14 -0.98 25.44
CA GLY A 181 36.91 -1.52 24.32
C GLY A 181 36.31 -2.76 23.64
N VAL A 182 35.23 -3.34 24.17
CA VAL A 182 34.49 -4.42 23.52
C VAL A 182 33.42 -3.81 22.62
N THR A 183 33.63 -3.87 21.29
CA THR A 183 32.62 -3.48 20.30
C THR A 183 31.53 -4.54 20.19
N GLY A 184 30.27 -4.12 20.27
CA GLY A 184 29.12 -5.00 20.18
C GLY A 184 28.84 -5.55 18.80
N THR A 185 28.27 -6.75 18.78
CA THR A 185 27.79 -7.48 17.61
C THR A 185 26.34 -7.95 17.76
N ALA A 186 25.66 -7.64 18.88
CA ALA A 186 24.27 -7.99 19.09
C ALA A 186 23.36 -7.21 18.13
N VAL A 187 22.88 -7.88 17.08
CA VAL A 187 21.77 -7.41 16.25
C VAL A 187 20.51 -7.55 17.09
N LEU A 188 19.96 -6.43 17.54
CA LEU A 188 18.72 -6.38 18.33
C LEU A 188 17.48 -6.59 17.44
N ALA A 189 17.38 -7.78 16.85
CA ALA A 189 16.15 -8.23 16.22
C ALA A 189 15.05 -8.38 17.29
N GLY A 190 13.88 -7.78 17.05
CA GLY A 190 12.73 -7.96 17.93
C GLY A 190 12.32 -9.43 17.96
N THR A 191 12.36 -10.06 19.13
CA THR A 191 12.01 -11.47 19.31
C THR A 191 10.53 -11.69 19.04
N GLY A 192 10.19 -12.19 17.86
CA GLY A 192 8.81 -12.41 17.42
C GLY A 192 8.65 -12.63 15.91
N TYR A 193 9.57 -12.12 15.08
CA TYR A 193 9.47 -12.27 13.62
C TYR A 193 9.92 -13.66 13.15
N SER A 194 8.98 -14.41 12.58
CA SER A 194 9.26 -15.66 11.87
C SER A 194 9.99 -15.40 10.54
N VAL A 195 10.93 -16.28 10.20
CA VAL A 195 11.72 -16.17 8.97
C VAL A 195 10.81 -16.37 7.76
N GLY A 196 10.72 -15.36 6.88
CA GLY A 196 9.89 -15.39 5.67
C GLY A 196 8.68 -14.44 5.67
N GLN A 197 8.55 -13.53 6.65
CA GLN A 197 7.46 -12.54 6.73
C GLN A 197 7.96 -11.08 6.83
N GLY A 198 9.14 -10.78 6.26
CA GLY A 198 9.66 -9.41 6.20
C GLY A 198 9.01 -8.63 5.06
N ALA A 199 8.34 -7.52 5.39
CA ALA A 199 7.75 -6.62 4.40
C ALA A 199 8.82 -6.02 3.48
N ALA A 200 8.60 -6.11 2.17
CA ALA A 200 9.40 -5.45 1.15
C ALA A 200 8.89 -4.03 0.86
N ALA A 201 9.62 -3.28 0.02
CA ALA A 201 9.15 -1.99 -0.50
C ALA A 201 7.74 -2.07 -1.13
N GLY A 202 7.42 -3.21 -1.78
CA GLY A 202 6.11 -3.45 -2.40
C GLY A 202 4.94 -3.61 -1.44
N ASP A 203 5.20 -3.86 -0.15
CA ASP A 203 4.17 -4.02 0.90
C ASP A 203 3.93 -2.72 1.69
N ILE A 204 4.85 -1.76 1.56
CA ILE A 204 4.84 -0.49 2.29
C ILE A 204 4.23 0.59 1.38
N LEU A 205 3.26 1.35 1.90
CA LEU A 205 2.64 2.46 1.17
C LEU A 205 3.67 3.42 0.58
N LYS A 206 3.42 3.86 -0.65
CA LYS A 206 4.37 4.68 -1.42
C LYS A 206 4.84 5.91 -0.62
N ASP A 207 6.14 6.17 -0.69
CA ASP A 207 6.81 7.30 -0.02
C ASP A 207 6.75 7.24 1.53
N LYS A 208 6.35 6.11 2.13
CA LYS A 208 6.55 5.81 3.55
C LYS A 208 7.85 5.02 3.77
N GLN A 209 8.33 5.00 5.01
CA GLN A 209 9.60 4.37 5.38
C GLN A 209 9.41 3.31 6.46
N ALA A 210 10.18 2.24 6.37
CA ALA A 210 10.35 1.21 7.39
C ALA A 210 11.82 0.75 7.43
N TRP A 211 12.16 -0.14 8.35
CA TRP A 211 13.48 -0.78 8.42
C TRP A 211 13.33 -2.29 8.40
N ASP A 212 14.23 -2.97 7.67
CA ASP A 212 14.27 -4.44 7.63
C ASP A 212 14.93 -5.04 8.89
N LYS A 213 14.99 -6.38 8.92
CA LYS A 213 15.58 -7.15 10.03
C LYS A 213 17.09 -6.93 10.24
N ASP A 214 17.80 -6.39 9.26
CA ASP A 214 19.24 -6.13 9.28
C ASP A 214 19.56 -4.64 9.55
N GLY A 215 18.52 -3.79 9.56
CA GLY A 215 18.61 -2.35 9.79
C GLY A 215 18.62 -1.49 8.52
N THR A 216 18.38 -2.08 7.34
CA THR A 216 18.31 -1.34 6.07
C THR A 216 17.04 -0.51 5.99
N LEU A 217 17.15 0.74 5.53
CA LEU A 217 15.99 1.59 5.24
C LEU A 217 15.25 1.09 3.99
N LEU A 218 13.96 0.80 4.14
CA LEU A 218 13.03 0.49 3.06
C LEU A 218 12.13 1.71 2.80
N THR A 219 12.11 2.19 1.55
CA THR A 219 11.11 3.17 1.08
C THR A 219 10.02 2.44 0.32
N GLY A 220 8.76 2.66 0.70
CA GLY A 220 7.60 1.99 0.11
C GLY A 220 7.30 2.40 -1.32
N SER A 221 6.74 1.46 -2.07
CA SER A 221 6.30 1.62 -3.46
C SER A 221 4.84 1.25 -3.70
N LEU A 222 4.09 0.79 -2.69
CA LEU A 222 2.69 0.40 -2.82
C LEU A 222 1.79 1.61 -3.06
N VAL A 223 1.35 1.79 -4.31
CA VAL A 223 0.47 2.90 -4.71
C VAL A 223 -0.89 2.79 -4.02
N ASN A 224 -1.27 3.81 -3.26
CA ASN A 224 -2.65 3.97 -2.78
C ASN A 224 -3.55 4.42 -3.93
N ARG A 225 -4.63 3.69 -4.17
CA ARG A 225 -5.59 3.90 -5.27
C ARG A 225 -6.98 4.34 -4.79
N GLY A 226 -7.15 4.59 -3.50
CA GLY A 226 -8.44 4.98 -2.92
C GLY A 226 -9.44 3.82 -2.89
N VAL A 227 -10.66 4.04 -3.35
CA VAL A 227 -11.74 3.05 -3.33
C VAL A 227 -11.76 2.29 -4.68
N PHE A 228 -12.00 0.97 -4.64
CA PHE A 228 -12.05 0.16 -5.85
C PHE A 228 -13.41 0.26 -6.57
N GLU A 229 -13.37 0.74 -7.82
CA GLU A 229 -14.51 0.77 -8.74
C GLU A 229 -14.65 -0.57 -9.48
N ALA A 230 -15.47 -1.47 -8.97
CA ALA A 230 -15.64 -2.82 -9.55
C ALA A 230 -16.29 -2.84 -10.95
N THR A 231 -16.82 -1.71 -11.43
CA THR A 231 -17.38 -1.50 -12.78
C THR A 231 -16.37 -0.94 -13.78
N ALA A 232 -15.17 -0.53 -13.34
CA ALA A 232 -14.14 0.03 -14.19
C ALA A 232 -13.10 -1.03 -14.61
N ALA A 233 -12.35 -0.74 -15.67
CA ALA A 233 -11.20 -1.57 -16.03
C ALA A 233 -10.16 -1.56 -14.89
N PHE A 234 -9.68 -2.74 -14.48
CA PHE A 234 -8.77 -2.88 -13.33
C PHE A 234 -7.52 -1.99 -13.51
N PRO A 235 -7.30 -0.97 -12.66
CA PRO A 235 -6.30 0.06 -12.94
C PRO A 235 -4.86 -0.37 -12.58
N GLY A 236 -4.65 -1.65 -12.26
CA GLY A 236 -3.39 -2.25 -11.85
C GLY A 236 -3.25 -2.41 -10.34
N VAL A 237 -2.22 -3.14 -9.91
CA VAL A 237 -1.94 -3.42 -8.49
C VAL A 237 -1.76 -2.15 -7.65
N GLY A 238 -2.18 -2.21 -6.39
CA GLY A 238 -2.10 -1.12 -5.42
C GLY A 238 -2.92 -1.41 -4.15
N TYR A 239 -2.83 -0.53 -3.17
CA TYR A 239 -3.68 -0.54 -1.97
C TYR A 239 -5.04 0.11 -2.28
N TYR A 240 -6.12 -0.49 -1.78
CA TYR A 240 -7.48 0.05 -1.84
C TYR A 240 -8.10 0.08 -0.44
N SER A 241 -8.80 1.16 -0.10
CA SER A 241 -9.43 1.38 1.21
C SER A 241 -10.89 0.92 1.31
N GLY A 242 -11.41 0.25 0.28
CA GLY A 242 -12.80 -0.19 0.18
C GLY A 242 -13.23 -0.45 -1.27
N MET A 243 -14.53 -0.66 -1.48
CA MET A 243 -15.16 -0.83 -2.80
C MET A 243 -16.42 0.06 -2.87
N THR A 244 -16.68 0.72 -3.99
CA THR A 244 -17.74 1.75 -4.12
C THR A 244 -19.15 1.19 -4.26
N LYS A 245 -19.28 -0.05 -4.73
CA LYS A 245 -20.56 -0.73 -4.96
C LYS A 245 -20.47 -2.15 -4.42
N SER A 246 -21.42 -2.54 -3.56
CA SER A 246 -21.54 -3.94 -3.13
C SER A 246 -21.81 -4.80 -4.36
N LEU A 247 -20.88 -5.72 -4.64
CA LEU A 247 -21.15 -6.84 -5.54
C LEU A 247 -22.16 -7.75 -4.86
N ILE A 248 -23.32 -7.96 -5.48
CA ILE A 248 -24.30 -8.92 -4.97
C ILE A 248 -23.86 -10.35 -5.34
N PRO A 249 -24.05 -11.36 -4.45
CA PRO A 249 -23.68 -12.74 -4.73
C PRO A 249 -24.13 -13.31 -6.10
N PRO A 250 -25.34 -12.97 -6.64
CA PRO A 250 -25.77 -13.42 -7.97
C PRO A 250 -24.99 -12.84 -9.16
N LEU A 251 -24.06 -11.89 -8.94
CA LEU A 251 -23.14 -11.38 -9.97
C LEU A 251 -21.71 -11.90 -9.81
N ILE A 252 -21.41 -12.68 -8.77
CA ILE A 252 -20.11 -13.32 -8.55
C ILE A 252 -20.26 -14.83 -8.75
N CYS A 253 -19.27 -15.41 -9.41
CA CYS A 253 -19.21 -16.83 -9.74
C CYS A 253 -19.12 -17.72 -8.51
N SER A 254 -19.90 -18.81 -8.46
CA SER A 254 -19.90 -19.77 -7.36
C SER A 254 -18.54 -20.44 -7.21
N GLY A 255 -18.06 -20.53 -5.97
CA GLY A 255 -16.67 -20.89 -5.67
C GLY A 255 -15.64 -19.77 -5.92
N THR A 256 -16.08 -18.56 -6.24
CA THR A 256 -15.26 -17.34 -6.29
C THR A 256 -15.71 -16.36 -5.21
N ASP A 257 -14.75 -15.79 -4.48
CA ASP A 257 -14.96 -14.69 -3.55
C ASP A 257 -14.36 -13.41 -4.13
N VAL A 258 -15.12 -12.31 -4.12
CA VAL A 258 -14.62 -10.99 -4.55
C VAL A 258 -14.91 -9.97 -3.46
N GLY A 259 -13.85 -9.43 -2.83
CA GLY A 259 -13.99 -8.41 -1.78
C GLY A 259 -14.73 -8.87 -0.52
N GLY A 260 -14.79 -10.18 -0.25
CA GLY A 260 -15.54 -10.78 0.87
C GLY A 260 -17.00 -11.13 0.55
N TYR A 261 -17.44 -10.92 -0.70
CA TYR A 261 -18.72 -11.43 -1.19
C TYR A 261 -18.49 -12.78 -1.88
N ALA A 262 -19.03 -13.85 -1.30
CA ALA A 262 -19.04 -15.18 -1.90
C ALA A 262 -20.06 -15.25 -3.04
N GLY A 263 -19.65 -15.79 -4.18
CA GLY A 263 -20.52 -15.91 -5.35
C GLY A 263 -21.56 -17.01 -5.28
N THR A 264 -22.72 -16.74 -5.87
CA THR A 264 -23.80 -17.72 -6.08
C THR A 264 -24.17 -17.91 -7.56
N ALA A 265 -23.62 -17.12 -8.48
CA ALA A 265 -23.86 -17.28 -9.91
C ALA A 265 -23.18 -18.56 -10.45
N LEU A 266 -23.89 -19.40 -11.20
CA LEU A 266 -23.33 -20.62 -11.80
C LEU A 266 -22.47 -20.32 -13.04
N CYS A 267 -21.40 -19.54 -12.88
CA CYS A 267 -20.43 -19.30 -13.94
C CYS A 267 -19.63 -20.57 -14.27
N THR A 268 -19.78 -21.07 -15.49
CA THR A 268 -18.71 -21.81 -16.16
C THR A 268 -18.42 -21.13 -17.49
N GLY A 269 -17.22 -20.57 -17.64
CA GLY A 269 -16.67 -20.20 -18.95
C GLY A 269 -17.32 -19.07 -19.75
N GLY A 270 -18.15 -18.20 -19.15
CA GLY A 270 -18.76 -17.05 -19.83
C GLY A 270 -19.95 -17.41 -20.71
N THR A 271 -21.08 -16.73 -20.48
CA THR A 271 -22.31 -16.81 -21.30
C THR A 271 -22.78 -18.24 -21.65
N MET A 272 -23.02 -19.06 -20.62
CA MET A 272 -23.73 -20.33 -20.81
C MET A 272 -25.18 -20.09 -21.25
N MET A 273 -25.63 -20.83 -22.26
CA MET A 273 -27.05 -21.14 -22.38
C MET A 273 -27.47 -21.97 -21.17
N SER A 274 -28.66 -21.69 -20.66
CA SER A 274 -29.41 -22.61 -19.82
C SER A 274 -29.73 -23.89 -20.60
N TRP A 275 -30.07 -24.95 -19.89
CA TRP A 275 -30.42 -26.24 -20.47
C TRP A 275 -31.79 -26.17 -21.15
N ASN A 276 -31.84 -26.53 -22.44
CA ASN A 276 -33.05 -26.46 -23.28
C ASN A 276 -33.86 -27.76 -23.32
N ILE A 277 -33.65 -28.67 -22.37
CA ILE A 277 -34.49 -29.87 -22.25
C ILE A 277 -35.85 -29.52 -21.66
N PHE A 278 -36.86 -30.32 -21.96
CA PHE A 278 -38.20 -30.20 -21.41
C PHE A 278 -38.19 -30.36 -19.87
N HIS A 279 -38.86 -29.46 -19.15
CA HIS A 279 -38.86 -29.41 -17.68
C HIS A 279 -40.14 -28.79 -17.11
N ASP A 280 -40.47 -29.08 -15.85
CA ASP A 280 -41.57 -28.41 -15.15
C ASP A 280 -41.21 -26.93 -14.91
N ARG A 281 -42.19 -26.01 -15.01
CA ARG A 281 -41.95 -24.62 -14.60
C ARG A 281 -41.50 -24.60 -13.14
N ASP A 282 -40.57 -23.69 -12.82
CA ASP A 282 -39.94 -23.55 -11.51
C ASP A 282 -38.95 -24.70 -11.16
N ALA A 283 -38.56 -25.53 -12.15
CA ALA A 283 -37.48 -26.51 -12.04
C ALA A 283 -36.10 -25.90 -11.81
N THR A 284 -35.16 -26.71 -11.32
CA THR A 284 -33.76 -26.26 -11.12
C THR A 284 -33.06 -26.08 -12.46
N VAL A 285 -32.75 -24.84 -12.87
CA VAL A 285 -32.12 -24.60 -14.17
C VAL A 285 -30.62 -24.90 -14.13
N TYR A 286 -30.18 -25.82 -14.99
CA TYR A 286 -28.78 -26.19 -15.18
C TYR A 286 -28.16 -25.47 -16.40
N PRO A 287 -26.83 -25.31 -16.50
CA PRO A 287 -26.17 -24.86 -17.72
C PRO A 287 -26.19 -25.95 -18.80
N GLN A 288 -26.17 -25.56 -20.07
CA GLN A 288 -26.16 -26.51 -21.21
C GLN A 288 -24.94 -27.47 -21.19
N THR A 289 -23.84 -27.12 -20.52
CA THR A 289 -22.72 -28.06 -20.30
C THR A 289 -23.09 -29.24 -19.41
N ALA A 290 -24.02 -29.09 -18.47
CA ALA A 290 -24.48 -30.20 -17.62
C ALA A 290 -25.25 -31.25 -18.43
N GLU A 291 -26.01 -30.84 -19.46
CA GLU A 291 -26.59 -31.76 -20.45
C GLU A 291 -25.53 -32.67 -21.05
N ALA A 292 -24.48 -32.08 -21.61
CA ALA A 292 -23.44 -32.79 -22.36
C ALA A 292 -22.43 -33.55 -21.48
N SER A 293 -22.35 -33.28 -20.18
CA SER A 293 -21.28 -33.82 -19.30
C SER A 293 -21.76 -34.55 -18.04
N LEU A 294 -22.94 -34.24 -17.51
CA LEU A 294 -23.52 -34.90 -16.32
C LEU A 294 -24.68 -35.81 -16.71
N PHE A 295 -25.55 -35.34 -17.60
CA PHE A 295 -26.81 -35.99 -17.96
C PHE A 295 -26.80 -36.73 -19.31
N ALA A 296 -25.71 -36.63 -20.08
CA ALA A 296 -25.48 -37.39 -21.32
C ALA A 296 -25.23 -38.91 -21.10
N GLY A 297 -25.42 -39.40 -19.88
CA GLY A 297 -25.25 -40.81 -19.53
C GLY A 297 -26.41 -41.70 -20.00
N SER A 298 -26.26 -43.01 -19.77
CA SER A 298 -27.42 -43.90 -19.81
C SER A 298 -28.41 -43.51 -18.72
N TYR A 299 -29.71 -43.51 -19.04
CA TYR A 299 -30.83 -43.31 -18.10
C TYR A 299 -30.74 -44.14 -16.81
N LEU A 300 -30.00 -45.25 -16.83
CA LEU A 300 -29.78 -46.15 -15.70
C LEU A 300 -28.70 -45.69 -14.71
N ASN A 301 -27.78 -44.81 -15.13
CA ASN A 301 -26.58 -44.44 -14.37
C ASN A 301 -26.61 -42.99 -13.87
N THR A 302 -27.04 -42.05 -14.71
CA THR A 302 -27.33 -40.65 -14.32
C THR A 302 -28.69 -40.26 -14.90
N PRO A 303 -29.80 -40.59 -14.22
CA PRO A 303 -31.12 -40.14 -14.65
C PRO A 303 -31.21 -38.61 -14.62
N LEU A 304 -32.13 -38.06 -15.42
CA LEU A 304 -32.48 -36.65 -15.31
C LEU A 304 -33.01 -36.32 -13.90
N PRO A 305 -32.88 -35.07 -13.45
CA PRO A 305 -33.64 -34.55 -12.32
C PRO A 305 -35.16 -34.81 -12.51
N ALA A 306 -35.90 -35.04 -11.42
CA ALA A 306 -37.29 -35.53 -11.48
C ALA A 306 -38.30 -34.54 -12.09
N ASP A 307 -37.91 -33.27 -12.19
CA ASP A 307 -38.59 -32.15 -12.84
C ASP A 307 -38.23 -32.02 -14.35
N HIS A 308 -37.24 -32.75 -14.87
CA HIS A 308 -36.76 -32.71 -16.26
C HIS A 308 -37.11 -34.01 -17.03
N ARG A 309 -37.27 -33.94 -18.36
CA ARG A 309 -37.73 -35.07 -19.19
C ARG A 309 -37.23 -35.06 -20.64
N VAL A 310 -36.96 -36.24 -21.19
CA VAL A 310 -36.48 -36.40 -22.60
C VAL A 310 -37.59 -36.39 -23.66
N VAL A 311 -38.86 -36.47 -23.26
CA VAL A 311 -40.04 -36.40 -24.14
C VAL A 311 -40.94 -35.27 -23.63
N PRO A 312 -41.38 -34.34 -24.49
CA PRO A 312 -42.23 -33.24 -24.06
C PRO A 312 -43.63 -33.72 -23.64
N VAL A 313 -44.19 -33.05 -22.65
CA VAL A 313 -45.57 -33.20 -22.18
C VAL A 313 -46.33 -31.97 -22.63
N ILE A 314 -47.25 -32.14 -23.59
CA ILE A 314 -47.99 -31.05 -24.27
C ILE A 314 -48.70 -30.09 -23.31
N SER A 315 -49.07 -30.54 -22.10
CA SER A 315 -49.70 -29.73 -21.06
C SER A 315 -48.71 -29.08 -20.07
N LYS A 316 -47.42 -29.06 -20.37
CA LYS A 316 -46.34 -28.50 -19.52
C LYS A 316 -45.25 -27.80 -20.32
N ASP A 317 -44.81 -28.40 -21.43
CA ASP A 317 -43.81 -27.84 -22.36
C ASP A 317 -44.53 -27.19 -23.54
N ASP A 318 -44.55 -25.87 -23.60
CA ASP A 318 -45.31 -25.12 -24.62
C ASP A 318 -44.46 -24.15 -25.47
N ASP A 319 -43.16 -23.99 -25.17
CA ASP A 319 -42.25 -23.03 -25.81
C ASP A 319 -42.79 -21.57 -25.90
N GLY A 320 -43.78 -21.24 -25.05
CA GLY A 320 -44.49 -19.96 -25.03
C GLY A 320 -45.67 -19.88 -25.99
N TYR A 321 -46.35 -21.00 -26.27
CA TYR A 321 -47.55 -21.03 -27.10
C TYR A 321 -48.73 -20.28 -26.46
N VAL A 322 -49.05 -19.10 -26.99
CA VAL A 322 -50.17 -18.27 -26.55
C VAL A 322 -51.43 -18.46 -27.40
N SER A 323 -52.28 -19.42 -27.04
CA SER A 323 -53.66 -19.49 -27.56
C SER A 323 -54.62 -18.63 -26.74
N ALA A 324 -55.51 -17.92 -27.42
CA ALA A 324 -56.46 -17.01 -26.78
C ALA A 324 -57.62 -17.77 -26.09
N GLY A 325 -57.59 -17.79 -24.75
CA GLY A 325 -58.74 -18.16 -23.91
C GLY A 325 -58.50 -19.34 -22.97
N VAL A 326 -58.42 -19.04 -21.68
CA VAL A 326 -58.49 -19.98 -20.53
C VAL A 326 -57.27 -20.90 -20.38
N PHE A 327 -56.29 -20.39 -19.61
CA PHE A 327 -54.98 -20.98 -19.25
C PHE A 327 -54.02 -21.16 -20.44
N SER A 328 -52.77 -20.69 -20.37
CA SER A 328 -51.94 -20.56 -19.16
C SER A 328 -51.24 -19.19 -19.00
N PRO A 329 -51.00 -18.68 -17.77
CA PRO A 329 -50.20 -17.49 -17.49
C PRO A 329 -48.68 -17.77 -17.49
N GLN A 330 -48.19 -18.61 -18.42
CA GLN A 330 -46.87 -19.26 -18.33
C GLN A 330 -45.69 -18.48 -18.92
N VAL A 331 -45.91 -17.57 -19.89
CA VAL A 331 -44.86 -16.72 -20.48
C VAL A 331 -45.23 -15.25 -20.35
N ARG A 332 -44.26 -14.43 -19.92
CA ARG A 332 -44.43 -13.00 -19.67
C ARG A 332 -43.56 -12.18 -20.62
N PRO A 333 -44.03 -11.84 -21.82
CA PRO A 333 -43.32 -10.91 -22.69
C PRO A 333 -43.30 -9.51 -22.10
N VAL A 334 -42.35 -8.68 -22.54
CA VAL A 334 -42.32 -7.24 -22.30
C VAL A 334 -43.56 -6.61 -22.96
N THR A 335 -44.56 -6.33 -22.15
CA THR A 335 -45.80 -5.64 -22.55
C THR A 335 -45.58 -4.13 -22.68
N ARG A 336 -46.43 -3.47 -23.48
CA ARG A 336 -46.60 -2.02 -23.51
C ARG A 336 -48.11 -1.72 -23.63
N SER A 337 -48.58 -0.63 -23.04
CA SER A 337 -49.94 -0.14 -23.25
C SER A 337 -50.14 0.37 -24.68
N ALA A 338 -51.39 0.43 -25.16
CA ALA A 338 -51.71 0.80 -26.54
C ALA A 338 -51.39 2.27 -26.89
N ASP A 339 -51.32 3.13 -25.88
CA ASP A 339 -50.89 4.54 -25.93
C ASP A 339 -49.40 4.72 -25.58
N GLY A 340 -48.69 3.65 -25.21
CA GLY A 340 -47.26 3.66 -24.87
C GLY A 340 -46.90 4.31 -23.53
N THR A 341 -47.88 4.69 -22.70
CA THR A 341 -47.68 5.34 -21.40
C THR A 341 -47.23 4.39 -20.29
N GLU A 342 -47.55 3.10 -20.38
CA GLU A 342 -47.28 2.08 -19.36
C GLU A 342 -46.60 0.82 -19.94
N TRP A 343 -45.86 0.10 -19.11
CA TRP A 343 -45.38 -1.26 -19.40
C TRP A 343 -46.49 -2.29 -19.12
N GLU A 344 -47.13 -2.16 -17.96
CA GLU A 344 -48.28 -2.94 -17.48
C GLU A 344 -49.23 -1.98 -16.76
N ALA A 345 -50.49 -2.37 -16.55
CA ALA A 345 -51.50 -1.51 -15.92
C ALA A 345 -51.04 -0.96 -14.54
N GLY A 346 -50.86 0.35 -14.43
CA GLY A 346 -50.36 1.02 -13.23
C GLY A 346 -48.83 1.05 -13.08
N VAL A 347 -48.07 0.65 -14.11
CA VAL A 347 -46.59 0.65 -14.15
C VAL A 347 -46.11 1.60 -15.27
N PRO A 348 -45.87 2.89 -14.98
CA PRO A 348 -45.52 3.88 -15.99
C PRO A 348 -44.23 3.54 -16.74
N ARG A 349 -44.29 3.60 -18.07
CA ARG A 349 -43.10 3.63 -18.93
C ARG A 349 -42.59 5.07 -18.98
N ARG A 350 -41.29 5.26 -18.79
CA ARG A 350 -40.67 6.58 -18.72
C ARG A 350 -39.49 6.71 -19.66
N VAL A 351 -39.26 7.92 -20.16
CA VAL A 351 -38.04 8.29 -20.86
C VAL A 351 -36.85 8.07 -19.93
N CYS A 352 -35.84 7.33 -20.38
CA CYS A 352 -34.64 7.06 -19.59
C CYS A 352 -33.40 6.85 -20.47
N GLY A 353 -32.24 7.18 -19.93
CA GLY A 353 -30.97 7.20 -20.64
C GLY A 353 -30.90 8.25 -21.75
N LYS A 354 -31.78 9.27 -21.76
CA LYS A 354 -31.80 10.30 -22.82
C LYS A 354 -30.55 11.18 -22.76
N ASP A 355 -30.22 11.66 -21.56
CA ASP A 355 -29.17 12.67 -21.34
C ASP A 355 -27.80 12.07 -20.96
N ALA A 356 -27.75 10.76 -20.66
CA ALA A 356 -26.54 10.03 -20.31
C ALA A 356 -25.67 9.71 -21.56
N THR A 357 -24.34 9.69 -21.40
CA THR A 357 -23.39 9.52 -22.53
C THR A 357 -22.74 8.14 -22.64
N THR A 358 -22.56 7.41 -21.52
CA THR A 358 -22.08 6.01 -21.56
C THR A 358 -23.24 5.02 -21.58
N ILE A 359 -23.03 3.82 -22.13
CA ILE A 359 -24.06 2.75 -22.13
C ILE A 359 -24.47 2.37 -20.69
N ASN A 360 -23.51 2.35 -19.75
CA ASN A 360 -23.76 1.97 -18.37
C ASN A 360 -24.57 3.05 -17.61
N ASP A 361 -24.31 4.33 -17.87
CA ASP A 361 -25.08 5.42 -17.26
C ASP A 361 -26.51 5.47 -17.81
N LYS A 362 -26.71 5.11 -19.08
CA LYS A 362 -28.05 4.99 -19.67
C LYS A 362 -28.88 3.90 -18.99
N ILE A 363 -28.29 2.72 -18.76
CA ILE A 363 -28.90 1.62 -17.98
C ILE A 363 -29.19 2.08 -16.54
N ALA A 364 -28.22 2.69 -15.85
CA ALA A 364 -28.38 3.15 -14.47
C ALA A 364 -29.47 4.23 -14.30
N ASP A 365 -29.65 5.11 -15.29
CA ASP A 365 -30.79 6.02 -15.32
C ASP A 365 -32.11 5.28 -15.60
N CYS A 366 -32.14 4.28 -16.49
CA CYS A 366 -33.31 3.43 -16.68
C CYS A 366 -33.73 2.66 -15.42
N GLU A 367 -32.80 2.30 -14.53
CA GLU A 367 -33.14 1.84 -13.18
C GLU A 367 -33.82 2.90 -12.34
N THR A 368 -33.27 4.12 -12.37
CA THR A 368 -33.66 5.24 -11.52
C THR A 368 -35.05 5.76 -11.90
N GLN A 369 -35.33 5.89 -13.20
CA GLN A 369 -36.65 6.32 -13.69
C GLN A 369 -37.70 5.22 -13.50
N HIS A 370 -37.34 3.94 -13.66
CA HIS A 370 -38.23 2.80 -13.43
C HIS A 370 -37.97 2.16 -12.07
N SER A 371 -38.27 2.90 -11.00
CA SER A 371 -38.24 2.41 -9.62
C SER A 371 -39.41 1.46 -9.30
N ILE A 372 -40.55 1.60 -10.00
CA ILE A 372 -41.63 0.61 -10.03
C ILE A 372 -41.33 -0.35 -11.20
N LYS A 373 -41.18 -1.65 -10.92
CA LYS A 373 -40.92 -2.68 -11.93
C LYS A 373 -42.23 -3.38 -12.36
N PRO A 374 -42.38 -3.75 -13.64
CA PRO A 374 -43.49 -4.59 -14.13
C PRO A 374 -43.31 -6.06 -13.71
N SER A 375 -44.38 -6.86 -13.79
CA SER A 375 -44.46 -8.23 -13.26
C SER A 375 -43.51 -9.24 -13.89
N TRP A 376 -42.99 -8.96 -15.09
CA TRP A 376 -41.94 -9.76 -15.76
C TRP A 376 -40.51 -9.38 -15.33
N ASN A 377 -40.31 -8.26 -14.65
CA ASN A 377 -39.01 -7.94 -14.07
C ASN A 377 -38.99 -8.27 -12.57
N ILE A 378 -38.38 -9.40 -12.23
CA ILE A 378 -38.20 -9.85 -10.85
C ILE A 378 -36.80 -9.54 -10.27
N PHE A 379 -35.93 -8.87 -11.03
CA PHE A 379 -34.51 -8.73 -10.69
C PHE A 379 -34.25 -7.45 -9.87
N PRO A 380 -33.68 -7.56 -8.65
CA PRO A 380 -33.46 -6.40 -7.79
C PRO A 380 -32.26 -5.57 -8.29
N GLY A 381 -32.56 -4.44 -8.91
CA GLY A 381 -31.55 -3.44 -9.32
C GLY A 381 -31.16 -3.45 -10.80
N THR A 382 -31.87 -4.23 -11.63
CA THR A 382 -31.81 -4.14 -13.10
C THR A 382 -33.22 -3.98 -13.71
N PHE A 383 -33.33 -3.34 -14.87
CA PHE A 383 -34.53 -3.26 -15.69
C PHE A 383 -34.39 -4.29 -16.81
N GLU A 384 -34.62 -5.53 -16.40
CA GLU A 384 -34.21 -6.73 -17.12
C GLU A 384 -35.41 -7.62 -17.39
N TRP A 385 -35.45 -8.17 -18.60
CA TRP A 385 -36.27 -9.34 -18.91
C TRP A 385 -35.32 -10.54 -18.99
N SER A 386 -35.56 -11.59 -18.21
CA SER A 386 -34.79 -12.83 -18.32
C SER A 386 -35.67 -13.99 -18.78
N GLY A 387 -35.23 -14.69 -19.83
CA GLY A 387 -35.87 -15.91 -20.31
C GLY A 387 -35.82 -17.06 -19.31
N LEU A 388 -34.87 -17.02 -18.37
CA LEU A 388 -34.76 -17.90 -17.20
C LEU A 388 -36.08 -18.01 -16.40
N VAL A 389 -36.81 -16.89 -16.32
CA VAL A 389 -38.00 -16.70 -15.45
C VAL A 389 -39.28 -16.50 -16.27
N ASN A 390 -39.20 -15.76 -17.36
CA ASN A 390 -40.36 -15.30 -18.10
C ASN A 390 -40.72 -16.15 -19.33
N SER A 391 -39.93 -17.20 -19.59
CA SER A 391 -40.11 -18.15 -20.68
C SER A 391 -39.75 -19.56 -20.21
N ASN A 392 -39.51 -20.50 -21.12
CA ASN A 392 -39.20 -21.91 -20.82
C ASN A 392 -37.73 -22.11 -20.39
N SER A 393 -37.24 -21.21 -19.52
CA SER A 393 -35.90 -21.08 -18.91
C SER A 393 -34.65 -21.10 -19.80
N GLY A 394 -34.72 -21.53 -21.06
CA GLY A 394 -33.60 -21.70 -22.00
C GLY A 394 -33.11 -20.43 -22.70
N GLN A 395 -33.85 -19.32 -22.57
CA GLN A 395 -33.55 -18.04 -23.22
C GLN A 395 -32.78 -17.10 -22.28
N GLY A 396 -31.88 -16.27 -22.85
CA GLY A 396 -31.02 -15.36 -22.11
C GLY A 396 -31.72 -14.12 -21.51
N SER A 397 -30.91 -13.26 -20.89
CA SER A 397 -31.34 -11.96 -20.35
C SER A 397 -31.20 -10.81 -21.35
N TRP A 398 -32.07 -9.82 -21.18
CA TRP A 398 -32.09 -8.56 -21.91
C TRP A 398 -32.28 -7.37 -20.97
N THR A 399 -31.31 -6.45 -21.00
CA THR A 399 -31.31 -5.21 -20.22
C THR A 399 -31.85 -4.05 -21.06
N LEU A 400 -32.79 -3.27 -20.53
CA LEU A 400 -33.20 -2.00 -21.16
C LEU A 400 -32.06 -0.98 -21.07
N VAL A 401 -31.62 -0.46 -22.22
CA VAL A 401 -30.54 0.53 -22.27
C VAL A 401 -31.09 1.95 -22.28
N THR A 402 -32.15 2.22 -23.03
CA THR A 402 -32.77 3.56 -23.08
C THR A 402 -34.19 3.50 -23.64
N VAL A 403 -35.06 4.37 -23.11
CA VAL A 403 -36.34 4.75 -23.72
C VAL A 403 -36.25 6.22 -24.11
N ARG A 404 -36.40 6.54 -25.40
CA ARG A 404 -36.17 7.87 -25.94
C ARG A 404 -37.36 8.35 -26.78
N SER A 405 -37.95 9.46 -26.33
CA SER A 405 -38.80 10.34 -27.13
C SER A 405 -37.99 11.59 -27.52
N LEU A 406 -38.35 12.24 -28.64
CA LEU A 406 -37.76 13.53 -28.99
C LEU A 406 -38.33 14.66 -28.14
N ALA A 407 -39.66 14.72 -28.01
CA ALA A 407 -40.37 15.80 -27.33
C ALA A 407 -40.26 15.75 -25.79
N LEU A 408 -40.28 14.56 -25.19
CA LEU A 408 -40.37 14.39 -23.75
C LEU A 408 -39.00 14.47 -23.05
N ALA A 409 -38.95 15.07 -21.86
CA ALA A 409 -37.75 15.14 -21.02
C ALA A 409 -37.43 13.78 -20.34
N ASN A 410 -36.21 13.59 -19.86
CA ASN A 410 -35.85 12.38 -19.11
C ASN A 410 -36.68 12.25 -17.82
N GLY A 411 -37.10 11.02 -17.47
CA GLY A 411 -38.02 10.75 -16.37
C GLY A 411 -39.51 11.06 -16.64
N ALA A 412 -39.85 11.73 -17.74
CA ALA A 412 -41.24 11.94 -18.13
C ALA A 412 -41.94 10.61 -18.49
N VAL A 413 -43.25 10.52 -18.22
CA VAL A 413 -44.07 9.39 -18.68
C VAL A 413 -44.12 9.40 -20.20
N CYS A 414 -43.97 8.23 -20.80
CA CYS A 414 -43.90 8.03 -22.24
C CYS A 414 -45.24 8.16 -22.94
N ASP A 415 -45.17 8.15 -24.27
CA ASP A 415 -46.27 8.23 -25.22
C ASP A 415 -46.04 7.21 -26.37
N THR A 416 -46.78 7.36 -27.47
CA THR A 416 -46.59 6.60 -28.70
C THR A 416 -45.34 7.00 -29.51
N ASP A 417 -44.62 8.07 -29.14
CA ASP A 417 -43.33 8.44 -29.74
C ASP A 417 -42.16 7.67 -29.10
N CYS A 418 -42.19 7.44 -27.78
CA CYS A 418 -41.14 6.73 -27.05
C CYS A 418 -40.72 5.40 -27.71
N ARG A 419 -39.52 5.40 -28.31
CA ARG A 419 -38.84 4.21 -28.84
C ARG A 419 -37.85 3.69 -27.80
N GLU A 420 -37.47 2.42 -27.91
CA GLU A 420 -36.65 1.68 -26.94
C GLU A 420 -35.40 1.09 -27.61
N VAL A 421 -34.32 0.93 -26.83
CA VAL A 421 -33.17 0.06 -27.15
C VAL A 421 -32.94 -0.92 -26.01
N TRP A 422 -32.82 -2.19 -26.36
CA TRP A 422 -32.52 -3.29 -25.45
C TRP A 422 -31.14 -3.88 -25.79
N ARG A 423 -30.37 -4.27 -24.78
CA ARG A 423 -29.14 -5.06 -24.95
C ARG A 423 -29.47 -6.53 -24.76
N ASP A 424 -29.03 -7.36 -25.68
CA ASP A 424 -28.92 -8.80 -25.50
C ASP A 424 -27.70 -9.06 -24.61
N ASP A 425 -27.89 -9.51 -23.37
CA ASP A 425 -26.80 -9.62 -22.39
C ASP A 425 -25.87 -10.81 -22.64
N ARG A 426 -26.28 -11.76 -23.49
CA ARG A 426 -25.41 -12.85 -23.96
C ARG A 426 -24.44 -12.40 -25.06
N THR A 427 -24.86 -11.47 -25.92
CA THR A 427 -24.05 -11.03 -27.08
C THR A 427 -23.45 -9.64 -26.92
N GLY A 428 -23.93 -8.85 -25.96
CA GLY A 428 -23.62 -7.43 -25.81
C GLY A 428 -24.23 -6.54 -26.90
N LEU A 429 -24.94 -7.10 -27.87
CA LEU A 429 -25.49 -6.36 -29.01
C LEU A 429 -26.71 -5.53 -28.60
N LEU A 430 -26.76 -4.31 -29.14
CA LEU A 430 -27.86 -3.37 -28.93
C LEU A 430 -28.91 -3.55 -30.02
N TRP A 431 -30.17 -3.71 -29.65
CA TRP A 431 -31.28 -3.92 -30.57
C TRP A 431 -32.21 -2.73 -30.53
N SER A 432 -32.39 -2.08 -31.68
CA SER A 432 -33.27 -0.93 -31.82
C SER A 432 -34.74 -1.34 -31.74
N SER A 433 -35.62 -0.37 -31.55
CA SER A 433 -37.02 -0.51 -32.01
C SER A 433 -37.06 -0.65 -33.54
N VAL A 434 -38.17 -1.13 -34.11
CA VAL A 434 -38.43 -0.88 -35.54
C VAL A 434 -38.39 0.64 -35.80
N LEU A 435 -37.62 1.07 -36.80
CA LEU A 435 -37.40 2.49 -37.13
C LEU A 435 -38.41 3.02 -38.16
N GLY A 436 -38.88 2.14 -39.05
CA GLY A 436 -39.75 2.44 -40.18
C GLY A 436 -40.04 1.19 -41.01
N SER A 437 -40.59 1.34 -42.21
CA SER A 437 -40.85 0.25 -43.16
C SER A 437 -40.43 0.65 -44.57
N ASP A 438 -39.59 -0.16 -45.23
CA ASP A 438 -38.97 0.19 -46.50
C ASP A 438 -38.49 -1.05 -47.26
N ASN A 439 -38.06 -0.85 -48.52
CA ASN A 439 -37.45 -1.86 -49.37
C ASN A 439 -36.06 -2.28 -48.88
N TRP A 440 -35.59 -3.45 -49.31
CA TRP A 440 -34.36 -4.05 -48.79
C TRP A 440 -33.10 -3.24 -49.10
N CYS A 441 -33.02 -2.55 -50.25
CA CYS A 441 -31.83 -1.78 -50.61
C CYS A 441 -31.58 -0.63 -49.60
N ARG A 442 -32.65 0.10 -49.27
CA ARG A 442 -32.63 1.16 -48.25
C ARG A 442 -32.58 0.63 -46.81
N ALA A 443 -33.13 -0.55 -46.52
CA ALA A 443 -32.88 -1.19 -45.23
C ALA A 443 -31.39 -1.53 -45.05
N ALA A 444 -30.77 -2.16 -46.05
CA ALA A 444 -29.43 -2.72 -45.98
C ALA A 444 -28.29 -1.70 -46.22
N GLY A 445 -28.54 -0.60 -46.92
CA GLY A 445 -27.48 0.31 -47.36
C GLY A 445 -26.73 -0.16 -48.61
N ASN A 446 -27.40 -0.92 -49.50
CA ASN A 446 -26.76 -1.46 -50.70
C ASN A 446 -27.04 -0.58 -51.92
N ALA A 447 -25.99 -0.29 -52.71
CA ALA A 447 -25.97 0.55 -53.91
C ALA A 447 -25.21 -0.12 -55.09
N GLU A 448 -25.31 -1.44 -55.23
CA GLU A 448 -24.63 -2.20 -56.29
C GLU A 448 -25.02 -1.74 -57.72
N ALA A 449 -24.09 -1.07 -58.41
CA ALA A 449 -24.28 -0.60 -59.79
C ALA A 449 -24.51 -1.71 -60.84
N GLY A 450 -24.28 -2.98 -60.47
CA GLY A 450 -24.62 -4.15 -61.31
C GLY A 450 -26.08 -4.61 -61.18
N ASP A 451 -26.86 -4.03 -60.27
CA ASP A 451 -28.18 -4.50 -59.85
C ASP A 451 -29.31 -3.53 -60.26
N ALA A 452 -29.28 -3.06 -61.51
CA ALA A 452 -30.16 -2.01 -62.05
C ALA A 452 -31.68 -2.31 -61.98
N ALA A 453 -32.09 -3.54 -61.66
CA ALA A 453 -33.49 -3.90 -61.39
C ALA A 453 -33.95 -3.58 -59.96
N TYR A 454 -33.02 -3.48 -58.99
CA TYR A 454 -33.31 -3.24 -57.57
C TYR A 454 -32.40 -2.15 -56.99
N CYS A 455 -31.23 -2.48 -56.44
CA CYS A 455 -30.38 -1.50 -55.74
C CYS A 455 -29.52 -0.63 -56.66
N GLY A 456 -29.48 -0.93 -57.96
CA GLY A 456 -28.93 -0.06 -59.00
C GLY A 456 -29.96 0.92 -59.58
N SER A 457 -31.08 1.17 -58.90
CA SER A 457 -32.23 1.92 -59.44
C SER A 457 -32.72 3.03 -58.52
N VAL A 458 -32.87 4.23 -59.10
CA VAL A 458 -33.47 5.41 -58.44
C VAL A 458 -34.92 5.19 -57.97
N VAL A 459 -35.59 4.14 -58.44
CA VAL A 459 -36.95 3.75 -58.00
C VAL A 459 -36.93 3.19 -56.57
N TYR A 460 -35.90 2.43 -56.21
CA TYR A 460 -35.78 1.78 -54.89
C TYR A 460 -34.72 2.44 -54.01
N GLN A 461 -33.78 3.18 -54.60
CA GLN A 461 -32.76 3.97 -53.90
C GLN A 461 -32.59 5.34 -54.59
N PRO A 462 -33.35 6.36 -54.18
CA PRO A 462 -33.35 7.68 -54.82
C PRO A 462 -31.97 8.32 -54.99
N ASP A 463 -31.06 8.15 -54.02
CA ASP A 463 -29.72 8.79 -54.06
C ASP A 463 -28.67 8.02 -54.89
N PHE A 464 -29.05 6.94 -55.60
CA PHE A 464 -28.11 6.13 -56.40
C PHE A 464 -27.24 7.01 -57.34
N PRO A 465 -25.90 6.87 -57.34
CA PRO A 465 -25.10 5.75 -56.83
C PRO A 465 -24.70 5.80 -55.34
N ILE A 466 -25.16 6.79 -54.57
CA ILE A 466 -24.78 6.91 -53.15
C ILE A 466 -25.71 6.05 -52.28
N ALA A 467 -25.12 5.14 -51.51
CA ALA A 467 -25.84 4.26 -50.59
C ALA A 467 -26.60 5.04 -49.51
N GLN A 468 -27.87 4.71 -49.31
CA GLN A 468 -28.70 5.18 -48.19
C GLN A 468 -29.05 3.99 -47.28
N SER A 469 -28.88 4.11 -45.96
CA SER A 469 -29.35 3.07 -45.03
C SER A 469 -30.21 3.64 -43.89
N TRP A 470 -31.27 2.92 -43.54
CA TRP A 470 -31.99 3.12 -42.27
C TRP A 470 -31.12 2.81 -41.04
N CYS A 471 -30.20 1.86 -41.16
CA CYS A 471 -29.39 1.39 -40.05
C CYS A 471 -28.00 2.00 -40.03
N ALA A 472 -27.24 1.86 -41.11
CA ALA A 472 -25.91 2.47 -41.21
C ALA A 472 -26.04 3.98 -41.50
N GLU A 473 -25.12 4.77 -40.98
CA GLU A 473 -25.15 6.23 -41.06
C GLU A 473 -24.54 6.71 -42.39
N VAL A 474 -25.17 6.30 -43.50
CA VAL A 474 -24.72 6.49 -44.88
C VAL A 474 -25.86 7.03 -45.75
N GLY A 475 -25.54 8.00 -46.61
CA GLY A 475 -26.45 8.63 -47.57
C GLY A 475 -26.59 10.14 -47.36
N PRO A 476 -26.87 10.92 -48.42
CA PRO A 476 -27.13 12.35 -48.31
C PRO A 476 -28.59 12.70 -47.99
N THR A 477 -29.57 11.84 -48.32
CA THR A 477 -31.00 12.11 -48.11
C THR A 477 -31.65 11.16 -47.08
N GLN A 478 -32.68 11.65 -46.40
CA GLN A 478 -33.09 11.22 -45.06
C GLN A 478 -34.04 10.01 -45.05
N MET A 479 -33.78 9.08 -44.13
CA MET A 479 -34.66 7.96 -43.77
C MET A 479 -35.47 8.33 -42.53
N GLU A 480 -36.62 8.99 -42.70
CA GLU A 480 -37.27 9.69 -41.58
C GLU A 480 -38.59 9.08 -41.08
N GLU A 481 -38.77 9.15 -39.77
CA GLU A 481 -40.08 9.33 -39.10
C GLU A 481 -39.94 10.46 -38.05
N THR A 482 -39.27 11.57 -38.41
CA THR A 482 -38.85 12.71 -37.57
C THR A 482 -37.81 12.39 -36.45
N ALA A 483 -36.89 13.29 -36.07
CA ALA A 483 -36.56 14.64 -36.56
C ALA A 483 -35.02 14.84 -36.68
N ALA A 484 -34.27 13.75 -36.89
CA ALA A 484 -32.80 13.77 -36.95
C ALA A 484 -32.34 14.06 -38.39
N SER A 485 -32.38 15.34 -38.79
CA SER A 485 -31.92 15.76 -40.11
C SER A 485 -30.43 15.41 -40.29
N ASN A 486 -30.15 14.65 -41.34
CA ASN A 486 -28.83 14.16 -41.74
C ASN A 486 -28.14 13.33 -40.63
N GLU A 487 -28.75 12.21 -40.23
CA GLU A 487 -28.09 11.18 -39.43
C GLU A 487 -26.84 10.65 -40.17
N THR A 488 -25.67 11.07 -39.70
CA THR A 488 -24.35 10.74 -40.27
C THR A 488 -23.35 10.60 -39.13
N TRP A 489 -22.28 9.83 -39.34
CA TRP A 489 -21.24 9.63 -38.32
C TRP A 489 -20.63 10.94 -37.80
N ALA A 490 -20.65 12.01 -38.60
CA ALA A 490 -20.12 13.32 -38.24
C ALA A 490 -21.13 14.28 -37.58
N SER A 491 -22.45 14.12 -37.81
CA SER A 491 -23.46 15.08 -37.31
C SER A 491 -23.81 14.89 -35.83
N GLN A 492 -23.48 13.74 -35.25
CA GLN A 492 -23.80 13.35 -33.87
C GLN A 492 -25.32 13.36 -33.54
N SER A 493 -26.17 13.47 -34.55
CA SER A 493 -27.63 13.46 -34.46
C SER A 493 -28.13 12.09 -34.91
N TYR A 494 -28.64 11.31 -33.96
CA TYR A 494 -28.94 9.89 -34.14
C TYR A 494 -30.41 9.58 -33.90
N HIS A 495 -30.96 8.63 -34.67
CA HIS A 495 -32.38 8.33 -34.69
C HIS A 495 -32.88 7.86 -33.32
N ARG A 496 -34.05 8.35 -32.88
CA ARG A 496 -34.58 8.07 -31.53
C ARG A 496 -34.79 6.58 -31.26
N GLY A 497 -35.15 5.80 -32.29
CA GLY A 497 -35.25 4.34 -32.20
C GLY A 497 -33.93 3.60 -32.04
N LYS A 498 -32.79 4.23 -32.39
CA LYS A 498 -31.43 3.78 -32.07
C LYS A 498 -30.97 4.27 -30.68
N GLY A 499 -31.91 4.69 -29.83
CA GLY A 499 -31.62 5.35 -28.55
C GLY A 499 -30.91 6.70 -28.73
N GLY A 500 -30.86 7.20 -29.97
CA GLY A 500 -29.91 8.21 -30.43
C GLY A 500 -28.48 7.99 -29.93
N MET A 501 -27.97 6.77 -30.07
CA MET A 501 -26.58 6.39 -29.78
C MET A 501 -25.75 6.28 -31.07
N GLY A 502 -24.47 6.63 -31.00
CA GLY A 502 -23.56 6.70 -32.16
C GLY A 502 -22.15 7.12 -31.76
N MET A 503 -21.48 7.98 -32.56
CA MET A 503 -20.09 8.42 -32.32
C MET A 503 -19.86 9.08 -30.94
N SER A 504 -20.84 9.80 -30.42
CA SER A 504 -20.78 10.53 -29.14
C SER A 504 -21.13 9.67 -27.91
N THR A 505 -21.50 8.40 -28.12
CA THR A 505 -21.71 7.44 -27.03
C THR A 505 -20.39 6.82 -26.60
N THR A 506 -20.29 6.37 -25.34
CA THR A 506 -19.10 5.65 -24.83
C THR A 506 -19.48 4.24 -24.36
N PRO A 507 -18.96 3.17 -25.00
CA PRO A 507 -18.25 3.17 -26.29
C PRO A 507 -19.13 3.68 -27.44
N SER A 508 -18.49 4.08 -28.55
CA SER A 508 -19.19 4.63 -29.72
C SER A 508 -19.92 3.54 -30.49
N VAL A 509 -21.24 3.57 -30.47
CA VAL A 509 -22.09 2.53 -31.07
C VAL A 509 -22.10 2.67 -32.60
N ARG A 510 -22.01 1.56 -33.34
CA ARG A 510 -22.25 1.52 -34.80
C ARG A 510 -23.37 0.56 -35.19
N TRP A 511 -24.37 1.11 -35.87
CA TRP A 511 -25.58 0.43 -36.30
C TRP A 511 -25.46 -0.18 -37.70
N ARG A 512 -26.15 -1.32 -37.90
CA ARG A 512 -26.29 -2.01 -39.18
C ARG A 512 -27.60 -2.79 -39.23
N LEU A 513 -28.01 -3.20 -40.43
CA LEU A 513 -29.10 -4.18 -40.56
C LEU A 513 -28.62 -5.53 -39.99
N PRO A 514 -29.44 -6.25 -39.18
CA PRO A 514 -29.04 -7.54 -38.63
C PRO A 514 -28.89 -8.59 -39.74
N THR A 515 -27.95 -9.51 -39.56
CA THR A 515 -27.80 -10.70 -40.41
C THR A 515 -28.71 -11.84 -39.90
N GLN A 516 -28.83 -12.89 -40.71
CA GLN A 516 -29.50 -14.12 -40.30
C GLN A 516 -28.90 -14.73 -39.01
N GLY A 517 -27.59 -14.61 -38.80
CA GLY A 517 -26.93 -15.09 -37.58
C GLY A 517 -27.32 -14.28 -36.34
N ASP A 518 -27.43 -12.95 -36.48
CA ASP A 518 -27.85 -12.07 -35.38
C ASP A 518 -29.29 -12.39 -34.94
N TYR A 519 -30.23 -12.52 -35.89
CA TYR A 519 -31.61 -12.87 -35.56
C TYR A 519 -31.75 -14.26 -34.97
N TRP A 520 -31.02 -15.27 -35.46
CA TRP A 520 -31.03 -16.61 -34.84
C TRP A 520 -30.50 -16.59 -33.41
N LEU A 521 -29.43 -15.85 -33.14
CA LEU A 521 -28.85 -15.76 -31.81
C LEU A 521 -29.72 -14.90 -30.86
N ALA A 522 -30.41 -13.90 -31.38
CA ALA A 522 -31.40 -13.10 -30.64
C ALA A 522 -32.70 -13.89 -30.36
N ASP A 523 -33.20 -14.68 -31.32
CA ASP A 523 -34.40 -15.51 -31.17
C ASP A 523 -34.18 -16.62 -30.13
N ALA A 524 -33.02 -17.30 -30.20
CA ALA A 524 -32.54 -18.21 -29.16
C ALA A 524 -32.17 -17.50 -27.84
N ASN A 525 -32.28 -16.17 -27.77
CA ASN A 525 -32.19 -15.37 -26.54
C ASN A 525 -33.58 -14.87 -26.09
N GLY A 526 -34.67 -15.16 -26.81
CA GLY A 526 -36.01 -14.69 -26.46
C GLY A 526 -36.38 -13.31 -27.00
N SER A 527 -35.76 -12.83 -28.09
CA SER A 527 -36.08 -11.53 -28.70
C SER A 527 -37.58 -11.34 -29.04
N ARG A 528 -38.28 -12.43 -29.38
CA ARG A 528 -39.75 -12.51 -29.58
C ARG A 528 -40.58 -12.12 -28.35
N TYR A 529 -39.99 -12.11 -27.16
CA TYR A 529 -40.66 -11.70 -25.93
C TYR A 529 -40.28 -10.27 -25.52
N VAL A 530 -39.17 -9.73 -26.03
CA VAL A 530 -38.62 -8.42 -25.63
C VAL A 530 -38.88 -7.32 -26.66
N LEU A 531 -38.64 -7.59 -27.94
CA LEU A 531 -38.57 -6.57 -29.01
C LEU A 531 -39.93 -6.25 -29.67
N THR A 532 -41.05 -6.67 -29.07
CA THR A 532 -42.41 -6.72 -29.62
C THR A 532 -43.12 -5.36 -29.77
N ASN A 533 -42.62 -4.49 -30.66
CA ASN A 533 -43.31 -3.26 -31.05
C ASN A 533 -44.10 -3.44 -32.37
N ASN A 534 -45.31 -4.00 -32.26
CA ASN A 534 -46.15 -4.44 -33.38
C ASN A 534 -46.67 -3.29 -34.29
N VAL A 535 -45.93 -3.01 -35.36
CA VAL A 535 -46.46 -2.30 -36.56
C VAL A 535 -46.20 -3.07 -37.86
N ASN A 536 -45.14 -3.89 -37.93
CA ASN A 536 -44.95 -4.92 -38.95
C ASN A 536 -44.24 -6.11 -38.30
N ALA A 537 -44.89 -7.26 -38.21
CA ALA A 537 -44.30 -8.48 -37.62
C ALA A 537 -43.23 -9.14 -38.51
N VAL A 538 -42.87 -8.51 -39.64
CA VAL A 538 -41.88 -9.00 -40.62
C VAL A 538 -40.84 -7.90 -40.81
N GLU A 539 -39.58 -8.23 -40.52
CA GLU A 539 -38.46 -7.30 -40.41
C GLU A 539 -37.32 -7.72 -41.34
N TRP A 540 -36.71 -6.78 -42.08
CA TRP A 540 -35.65 -7.10 -43.04
C TRP A 540 -34.36 -7.64 -42.39
N ILE A 541 -33.70 -8.57 -43.08
CA ILE A 541 -32.38 -9.11 -42.74
C ILE A 541 -31.38 -8.71 -43.84
N ALA A 542 -30.14 -8.40 -43.48
CA ALA A 542 -29.03 -8.14 -44.42
C ALA A 542 -28.64 -9.33 -45.32
N THR A 543 -29.29 -10.49 -45.16
CA THR A 543 -28.95 -11.74 -45.86
C THR A 543 -29.85 -11.95 -47.09
N ILE A 544 -29.26 -11.84 -48.29
CA ILE A 544 -29.93 -12.15 -49.55
C ILE A 544 -30.19 -13.66 -49.73
N ARG A 545 -31.16 -14.03 -50.57
CA ARG A 545 -31.42 -15.44 -50.93
C ARG A 545 -30.38 -15.90 -51.95
N GLY A 546 -29.41 -16.70 -51.52
CA GLY A 546 -28.26 -17.10 -52.36
C GLY A 546 -28.60 -17.78 -53.70
N ALA A 547 -29.71 -18.52 -53.77
CA ALA A 547 -30.17 -19.19 -54.99
C ALA A 547 -30.93 -18.28 -55.97
N ASP A 548 -31.37 -17.09 -55.53
CA ASP A 548 -32.17 -16.15 -56.32
C ASP A 548 -32.08 -14.76 -55.69
N ARG A 549 -31.19 -13.93 -56.25
CA ARG A 549 -30.88 -12.60 -55.72
C ARG A 549 -31.99 -11.56 -55.96
N THR A 550 -33.13 -11.90 -56.56
CA THR A 550 -34.29 -11.00 -56.56
C THR A 550 -34.95 -10.91 -55.17
N TYR A 551 -34.70 -11.92 -54.30
CA TYR A 551 -35.22 -12.00 -52.94
C TYR A 551 -34.15 -11.74 -51.87
N ALA A 552 -34.59 -11.16 -50.76
CA ALA A 552 -33.86 -11.16 -49.49
C ALA A 552 -34.67 -11.88 -48.41
N ARG A 553 -34.00 -12.19 -47.28
CA ARG A 553 -34.65 -12.80 -46.12
C ARG A 553 -35.24 -11.72 -45.21
N ALA A 554 -36.41 -12.00 -44.65
CA ALA A 554 -37.00 -11.26 -43.54
C ALA A 554 -37.24 -12.20 -42.35
N PHE A 555 -37.08 -11.69 -41.13
CA PHE A 555 -37.40 -12.37 -39.88
C PHE A 555 -38.84 -12.04 -39.48
N ASN A 556 -39.61 -13.03 -39.02
CA ASN A 556 -40.92 -12.79 -38.44
C ASN A 556 -40.78 -12.67 -36.92
N SER A 557 -40.82 -11.46 -36.37
CA SER A 557 -40.62 -11.21 -34.94
C SER A 557 -41.77 -11.64 -34.04
N TYR A 558 -42.91 -12.07 -34.61
CA TYR A 558 -43.98 -12.75 -33.87
C TYR A 558 -43.82 -14.29 -33.87
N GLN A 559 -43.25 -14.87 -34.93
CA GLN A 559 -43.18 -16.34 -35.10
C GLN A 559 -41.79 -16.96 -34.90
N GLY A 560 -40.70 -16.21 -35.10
CA GLY A 560 -39.32 -16.71 -35.13
C GLY A 560 -38.90 -17.28 -36.49
N GLY A 561 -39.86 -17.39 -37.42
CA GLY A 561 -39.62 -17.88 -38.78
C GLY A 561 -38.81 -16.91 -39.63
N MET A 562 -38.17 -17.43 -40.69
CA MET A 562 -37.54 -16.62 -41.74
C MET A 562 -38.15 -16.94 -43.09
N THR A 563 -38.56 -15.89 -43.80
CA THR A 563 -39.23 -15.98 -45.11
C THR A 563 -38.44 -15.19 -46.16
N ASN A 564 -38.56 -15.54 -47.43
CA ASN A 564 -37.93 -14.81 -48.54
C ASN A 564 -38.96 -13.88 -49.19
N TYR A 565 -38.63 -12.61 -49.34
CA TYR A 565 -39.47 -11.61 -50.03
C TYR A 565 -38.68 -10.84 -51.08
N LEU A 566 -39.36 -10.29 -52.09
CA LEU A 566 -38.74 -9.49 -53.13
C LEU A 566 -38.09 -8.25 -52.53
N ARG A 567 -36.87 -7.92 -52.97
CA ARG A 567 -36.11 -6.78 -52.41
C ARG A 567 -36.78 -5.41 -52.60
N SER A 568 -37.73 -5.32 -53.52
CA SER A 568 -38.57 -4.14 -53.80
C SER A 568 -39.81 -3.99 -52.90
N THR A 569 -40.11 -4.94 -52.00
CA THR A 569 -41.27 -4.86 -51.09
C THR A 569 -40.92 -4.15 -49.78
N ASN A 570 -41.84 -3.36 -49.23
CA ASN A 570 -41.60 -2.65 -47.96
C ASN A 570 -41.90 -3.55 -46.75
N TYR A 571 -40.92 -3.69 -45.86
CA TYR A 571 -41.03 -4.40 -44.57
C TYR A 571 -40.32 -3.63 -43.46
N GLY A 572 -40.61 -3.98 -42.20
CA GLY A 572 -40.07 -3.30 -41.03
C GLY A 572 -38.54 -3.29 -41.02
N VAL A 573 -37.94 -2.19 -40.58
CA VAL A 573 -36.49 -2.10 -40.43
C VAL A 573 -36.12 -1.94 -38.97
N ARG A 574 -35.49 -2.97 -38.40
CA ARG A 574 -34.81 -2.94 -37.11
C ARG A 574 -33.30 -3.01 -37.34
N CYS A 575 -32.53 -2.41 -36.44
CA CYS A 575 -31.08 -2.31 -36.53
C CYS A 575 -30.42 -2.92 -35.31
N VAL A 576 -29.23 -3.50 -35.52
CA VAL A 576 -28.36 -4.00 -34.45
C VAL A 576 -27.12 -3.12 -34.35
N GLY A 577 -26.78 -2.74 -33.12
CA GLY A 577 -25.64 -1.90 -32.75
C GLY A 577 -24.59 -2.69 -31.97
N ARG A 578 -23.35 -2.22 -32.03
CA ARG A 578 -22.16 -2.74 -31.34
C ARG A 578 -21.18 -1.61 -31.04
#